data_AF-A0A1H7W0H5-F1
#
_entry.id   AF-A0A1H7W0H5-F1
#
_cell.length_a   1.000
_cell.length_b   1.000
_cell.length_c   1.000
_cell.angle_alpha   90.00
_cell.angle_beta   90.00
_cell.angle_gamma   90.00
#
_symmetry.space_group_name_H-M   'P 1'
#
loop_
_entity.id
_entity.type
_entity.pdbx_description
1 polymer ?
#
loop_
_entity_poly.entity_id
_entity_poly.type
_entity_poly.pdbx_seq_one_letter_code
_entity_poly.pdbx_strand_id
1 'polypeptide(L)'
;MEGMAVEVTYGVDWHEREARLVRPLLVEEARRRHEAGEPYTVLVTAGQAPRAVLRICRDSGYVSLDLPVPDGGDPDDRGEQRYEFRELWEGRLHLFRLREWLLPESREDEDEDSEPSFSAETRPNGRARVAVESEDGGLFETWTEIPAEFRTVVFPAFGAWGGWLDAELFGASGPLVVVLPRGDEEVHATEPPSPQPAWAEPKGMRPGNLAALFTAGARLRSRDGDAEILEPEDAGLLHVPTGRIVAADPGTLSERNQPFTVAVSPGDHRVLIARMRWDEHPWSETPAAALVIRPEEPTVSWELALRPGQDVRMLGDDEFYGFGVDSGTGSFLDLATRDAVLAQEERPGSLFAFDGEKSHARWQDPGTGLNLVAYPSGHGDGSYPVWIGRGADGEVTRLVADMLVLHGAEALAPTPTDRAAFRAEAPRRLPATDAPSAGPLGEAVRHFSAVRARTVATAAEARARWLRPRF
;
A
#
# COMPACT_ATOMS: atom_id res chain seq x y z
N MET A 1 44.67 0.83 -1.57
CA MET A 1 43.37 1.01 -0.89
C MET A 1 42.97 -0.36 -0.39
N GLU A 2 42.93 -0.56 0.93
CA GLU A 2 42.36 -1.77 1.51
C GLU A 2 40.85 -1.75 1.29
N GLY A 3 40.30 -2.84 0.76
CA GLY A 3 38.85 -3.02 0.61
C GLY A 3 38.21 -3.37 1.96
N MET A 4 36.91 -3.11 2.10
CA MET A 4 36.15 -3.50 3.29
C MET A 4 35.79 -4.99 3.18
N ALA A 5 36.29 -5.81 4.10
CA ALA A 5 35.93 -7.22 4.17
C ALA A 5 34.59 -7.39 4.90
N VAL A 6 33.65 -8.12 4.29
CA VAL A 6 32.36 -8.46 4.89
C VAL A 6 32.08 -9.94 4.77
N GLU A 7 31.38 -10.49 5.76
CA GLU A 7 30.89 -11.87 5.74
C GLU A 7 29.39 -11.86 5.38
N VAL A 8 28.95 -12.85 4.62
CA VAL A 8 27.54 -13.01 4.23
C VAL A 8 27.02 -14.34 4.74
N THR A 9 25.96 -14.29 5.54
CA THR A 9 25.27 -15.46 6.09
C THR A 9 23.78 -15.40 5.73
N TYR A 10 23.08 -16.54 5.85
CA TYR A 10 21.70 -16.68 5.41
C TYR A 10 20.82 -17.22 6.54
N GLY A 11 19.55 -16.82 6.56
CA GLY A 11 18.56 -17.28 7.53
C GLY A 11 17.16 -17.31 6.94
N VAL A 12 16.20 -17.85 7.69
CA VAL A 12 14.77 -17.72 7.33
C VAL A 12 14.25 -16.33 7.70
N ASP A 13 14.75 -15.74 8.78
CA ASP A 13 14.42 -14.38 9.21
C ASP A 13 15.59 -13.69 9.91
N TRP A 14 15.34 -12.47 10.35
CA TRP A 14 16.18 -11.65 11.19
C TRP A 14 15.38 -11.13 12.40
N HIS A 15 15.95 -11.32 13.59
CA HIS A 15 15.38 -10.81 14.83
C HIS A 15 16.03 -9.46 15.19
N GLU A 16 15.34 -8.36 14.88
CA GLU A 16 15.85 -6.98 15.01
C GLU A 16 16.46 -6.71 16.40
N ARG A 17 15.71 -6.98 17.48
CA ARG A 17 16.13 -6.67 18.86
C ARG A 17 17.34 -7.49 19.35
N GLU A 18 17.56 -8.67 18.79
CA GLU A 18 18.66 -9.57 19.22
C GLU A 18 19.83 -9.54 18.24
N ALA A 19 19.69 -8.76 17.15
CA ALA A 19 20.65 -8.66 16.08
C ALA A 19 21.19 -10.03 15.60
N ARG A 20 20.28 -11.01 15.39
CA ARG A 20 20.64 -12.36 14.93
C ARG A 20 19.70 -12.94 13.89
N LEU A 21 20.22 -13.86 13.08
CA LEU A 21 19.43 -14.65 12.15
C LEU A 21 18.53 -15.64 12.90
N VAL A 22 17.28 -15.72 12.47
CA VAL A 22 16.34 -16.76 12.88
C VAL A 22 16.49 -17.92 11.90
N ARG A 23 16.71 -19.12 12.44
CA ARG A 23 16.94 -20.36 11.66
C ARG A 23 17.99 -20.16 10.55
N PRO A 24 19.28 -20.08 10.91
CA PRO A 24 20.35 -19.97 9.92
C PRO A 24 20.26 -21.07 8.84
N LEU A 25 20.58 -20.71 7.61
CA LEU A 25 20.52 -21.58 6.44
C LEU A 25 21.92 -21.84 5.90
N LEU A 26 22.14 -23.05 5.40
CA LEU A 26 23.28 -23.36 4.55
C LEU A 26 23.19 -22.58 3.23
N VAL A 27 24.33 -22.34 2.59
CA VAL A 27 24.39 -21.58 1.33
C VAL A 27 23.57 -22.26 0.23
N GLU A 28 23.63 -23.58 0.14
CA GLU A 28 22.89 -24.39 -0.83
C GLU A 28 21.38 -24.34 -0.61
N GLU A 29 20.95 -24.31 0.66
CA GLU A 29 19.54 -24.17 1.04
C GLU A 29 19.01 -22.78 0.65
N ALA A 30 19.75 -21.73 0.97
CA ALA A 30 19.40 -20.36 0.57
C ALA A 30 19.39 -20.18 -0.96
N ARG A 31 20.32 -20.82 -1.67
CA ARG A 31 20.34 -20.85 -3.14
C ARG A 31 19.10 -21.54 -3.70
N ARG A 32 18.73 -22.71 -3.18
CA ARG A 32 17.53 -23.43 -3.61
C ARG A 32 16.29 -22.57 -3.39
N ARG A 33 16.17 -21.90 -2.25
CA ARG A 33 15.07 -20.95 -1.97
C ARG A 33 15.02 -19.83 -2.99
N HIS A 34 16.15 -19.18 -3.27
CA HIS A 34 16.23 -18.14 -4.29
C HIS A 34 15.77 -18.61 -5.68
N GLU A 35 16.19 -19.80 -6.10
CA GLU A 35 15.82 -20.41 -7.38
C GLU A 35 14.35 -20.88 -7.42
N ALA A 36 13.82 -21.32 -6.27
CA ALA A 36 12.45 -21.77 -6.12
C ALA A 36 11.44 -20.64 -5.87
N GLY A 37 11.90 -19.38 -5.78
CA GLY A 37 11.01 -18.25 -5.51
C GLY A 37 10.68 -18.00 -4.04
N GLU A 38 11.19 -18.84 -3.14
CA GLU A 38 10.88 -18.84 -1.72
C GLU A 38 11.59 -17.70 -0.95
N PRO A 39 10.98 -17.18 0.12
CA PRO A 39 11.58 -16.14 0.94
C PRO A 39 12.79 -16.65 1.73
N TYR A 40 13.80 -15.78 1.85
CA TYR A 40 14.98 -15.97 2.69
C TYR A 40 15.60 -14.61 3.06
N THR A 41 16.46 -14.63 4.07
CA THR A 41 17.14 -13.45 4.60
C THR A 41 18.65 -13.57 4.40
N VAL A 42 19.30 -12.46 4.04
CA VAL A 42 20.74 -12.30 3.89
C VAL A 42 21.22 -11.35 4.98
N LEU A 43 22.16 -11.78 5.80
CA LEU A 43 22.85 -10.93 6.76
C LEU A 43 24.26 -10.63 6.25
N VAL A 44 24.63 -9.36 6.27
CA VAL A 44 25.98 -8.90 5.97
C VAL A 44 26.61 -8.32 7.22
N THR A 45 27.75 -8.86 7.62
CA THR A 45 28.50 -8.41 8.81
C THR A 45 29.89 -7.91 8.44
N ALA A 46 30.40 -6.96 9.23
CA ALA A 46 31.81 -6.59 9.23
C ALA A 46 32.38 -6.90 10.62
N GLY A 47 33.15 -7.99 10.71
CA GLY A 47 33.47 -8.61 12.00
C GLY A 47 32.20 -9.21 12.62
N GLN A 48 31.86 -8.81 13.84
CA GLN A 48 30.64 -9.28 14.53
C GLN A 48 29.45 -8.30 14.38
N ALA A 49 29.67 -7.11 13.81
CA ALA A 49 28.64 -6.09 13.71
C ALA A 49 27.77 -6.31 12.45
N PRO A 50 26.43 -6.34 12.56
CA PRO A 50 25.54 -6.34 11.42
C PRO A 50 25.66 -5.00 10.68
N ARG A 51 25.72 -5.05 9.34
CA ARG A 51 25.87 -3.88 8.48
C ARG A 51 24.73 -3.73 7.48
N ALA A 52 24.16 -4.84 7.04
CA ALA A 52 22.96 -4.86 6.22
C ALA A 52 22.18 -6.15 6.43
N VAL A 53 20.87 -6.06 6.37
CA VAL A 53 19.96 -7.21 6.34
C VAL A 53 19.10 -7.08 5.10
N LEU A 54 19.03 -8.13 4.27
CA LEU A 54 18.16 -8.16 3.11
C LEU A 54 17.11 -9.25 3.29
N ARG A 55 15.84 -8.92 3.05
CA ARG A 55 14.75 -9.90 2.95
C ARG A 55 14.35 -10.02 1.50
N ILE A 56 14.45 -11.21 0.91
CA ILE A 56 14.29 -11.42 -0.54
C ILE A 56 13.23 -12.48 -0.79
N CYS A 57 12.25 -12.19 -1.66
CA CYS A 57 11.31 -13.16 -2.19
C CYS A 57 11.22 -13.00 -3.72
N ARG A 58 11.77 -13.96 -4.47
CA ARG A 58 11.92 -13.83 -5.92
C ARG A 58 10.59 -13.94 -6.65
N ASP A 59 9.65 -14.75 -6.16
CA ASP A 59 8.33 -14.90 -6.80
C ASP A 59 7.51 -13.61 -6.72
N SER A 60 7.42 -13.01 -5.53
CA SER A 60 6.72 -11.72 -5.35
C SER A 60 7.50 -10.54 -5.93
N GLY A 61 8.81 -10.70 -6.22
CA GLY A 61 9.67 -9.63 -6.68
C GLY A 61 9.97 -8.60 -5.57
N TYR A 62 9.90 -9.03 -4.31
CA TYR A 62 10.15 -8.19 -3.14
C TYR A 62 11.60 -8.29 -2.69
N VAL A 63 12.19 -7.14 -2.38
CA VAL A 63 13.46 -7.04 -1.65
C VAL A 63 13.33 -5.91 -0.63
N SER A 64 13.64 -6.18 0.64
CA SER A 64 13.98 -5.10 1.59
C SER A 64 15.48 -5.06 1.84
N LEU A 65 15.97 -3.89 2.21
CA LEU A 65 17.31 -3.66 2.73
C LEU A 65 17.20 -2.80 3.97
N ASP A 66 17.60 -3.38 5.09
CA ASP A 66 17.71 -2.73 6.38
C ASP A 66 19.19 -2.41 6.64
N LEU A 67 19.49 -1.14 6.95
CA LEU A 67 20.82 -0.65 7.30
C LEU A 67 20.79 -0.24 8.79
N PRO A 68 21.21 -1.13 9.71
CA PRO A 68 21.23 -0.82 11.13
C PRO A 68 22.32 0.20 11.47
N VAL A 69 22.12 0.95 12.56
CA VAL A 69 23.12 1.87 13.09
C VAL A 69 24.29 1.05 13.68
N PRO A 70 25.55 1.33 13.30
CA PRO A 70 26.69 0.63 13.88
C PRO A 70 26.85 0.94 15.37
N ASP A 71 27.11 -0.09 16.18
CA ASP A 71 27.56 0.11 17.58
C ASP A 71 28.80 1.02 17.63
N GLY A 72 28.71 2.13 18.37
CA GLY A 72 29.79 3.10 18.54
C GLY A 72 30.02 4.06 17.37
N GLY A 73 29.10 4.10 16.39
CA GLY A 73 29.05 5.20 15.41
C GLY A 73 28.70 6.53 16.08
N ASP A 74 29.08 7.65 15.45
CA ASP A 74 28.66 8.97 15.90
C ASP A 74 27.11 9.03 15.85
N PRO A 75 26.41 9.24 16.98
CA PRO A 75 24.96 9.39 16.99
C PRO A 75 24.48 10.59 16.13
N ASP A 76 25.35 11.48 15.67
CA ASP A 76 24.93 12.64 14.88
C ASP A 76 24.70 12.34 13.37
N ASP A 77 25.09 11.18 12.82
CA ASP A 77 25.22 11.07 11.36
C ASP A 77 24.15 10.23 10.62
N ARG A 78 23.65 9.11 11.16
CA ARG A 78 22.61 8.27 10.51
C ARG A 78 21.80 7.44 11.50
N GLY A 79 20.48 7.48 11.39
CA GLY A 79 19.60 6.53 12.07
C GLY A 79 19.33 5.27 11.24
N GLU A 80 18.52 4.35 11.75
CA GLU A 80 18.18 3.10 11.05
C GLU A 80 17.44 3.40 9.74
N GLN A 81 17.80 2.70 8.66
CA GLN A 81 17.18 2.91 7.34
C GLN A 81 16.61 1.61 6.80
N ARG A 82 15.38 1.69 6.28
CA ARG A 82 14.72 0.60 5.55
C ARG A 82 14.39 1.06 4.13
N TYR A 83 14.93 0.32 3.16
CA TYR A 83 14.60 0.45 1.75
C TYR A 83 13.73 -0.73 1.33
N GLU A 84 12.66 -0.45 0.62
CA GLU A 84 11.73 -1.43 0.10
C GLU A 84 11.67 -1.35 -1.42
N PHE A 85 11.92 -2.47 -2.07
CA PHE A 85 11.94 -2.58 -3.52
C PHE A 85 10.84 -3.51 -4.01
N ARG A 86 10.35 -3.23 -5.22
CA ARG A 86 9.35 -4.03 -5.95
C ARG A 86 9.81 -4.26 -7.38
N GLU A 87 9.80 -5.50 -7.83
CA GLU A 87 10.15 -5.81 -9.22
C GLU A 87 8.98 -5.49 -10.15
N LEU A 88 9.04 -4.30 -10.78
CA LEU A 88 8.01 -3.84 -11.71
C LEU A 88 8.30 -4.27 -13.15
N TRP A 89 9.58 -4.33 -13.52
CA TRP A 89 10.05 -4.84 -14.81
C TRP A 89 10.94 -6.07 -14.60
N GLU A 90 11.00 -6.96 -15.58
CA GLU A 90 11.83 -8.17 -15.54
C GLU A 90 13.29 -7.84 -15.16
N GLY A 91 13.73 -8.33 -13.99
CA GLY A 91 15.08 -8.12 -13.47
C GLY A 91 15.38 -6.72 -12.94
N ARG A 92 14.38 -5.84 -12.82
CA ARG A 92 14.55 -4.43 -12.38
C ARG A 92 13.62 -4.12 -11.21
N LEU A 93 14.26 -3.74 -10.12
CA LEU A 93 13.64 -3.34 -8.87
C LEU A 93 13.41 -1.84 -8.86
N HIS A 94 12.17 -1.43 -8.60
CA HIS A 94 11.79 -0.07 -8.27
C HIS A 94 11.88 0.15 -6.76
N LEU A 95 12.55 1.20 -6.31
CA LEU A 95 12.57 1.61 -4.91
C LEU A 95 11.22 2.24 -4.55
N PHE A 96 10.33 1.44 -3.95
CA PHE A 96 8.99 1.89 -3.58
C PHE A 96 9.02 2.85 -2.40
N ARG A 97 9.65 2.42 -1.30
CA ARG A 97 9.60 3.15 -0.03
C ARG A 97 10.99 3.16 0.62
N LEU A 98 11.33 4.31 1.18
CA LEU A 98 12.43 4.49 2.12
C LEU A 98 11.83 5.03 3.42
N ARG A 99 12.22 4.44 4.54
CA ARG A 99 12.00 5.02 5.87
C ARG A 99 13.34 5.11 6.60
N GLU A 100 13.59 6.25 7.22
CA GLU A 100 14.73 6.48 8.09
C GLU A 100 14.22 6.99 9.43
N TRP A 101 14.53 6.27 10.50
CA TRP A 101 14.24 6.71 11.86
C TRP A 101 15.31 7.70 12.27
N LEU A 102 14.92 8.93 12.58
CA LEU A 102 15.82 9.99 13.00
C LEU A 102 16.12 9.82 14.49
N LEU A 103 17.33 10.17 14.91
CA LEU A 103 17.67 10.13 16.33
C LEU A 103 17.02 11.33 17.03
N PRO A 104 16.42 11.12 18.22
CA PRO A 104 15.75 12.20 18.93
C PRO A 104 16.75 13.26 19.42
N GLU A 105 16.33 14.53 19.43
CA GLU A 105 17.14 15.67 19.91
C GLU A 105 17.34 15.59 21.43
N SER A 106 16.42 14.96 22.17
CA SER A 106 16.54 14.66 23.61
C SER A 106 16.08 13.24 23.94
N ARG A 107 16.94 12.47 24.63
CA ARG A 107 16.65 11.11 25.11
C ARG A 107 15.88 11.06 26.45
N GLU A 108 15.35 12.19 26.92
CA GLU A 108 14.82 12.31 28.29
C GLU A 108 13.36 11.87 28.44
N ASP A 109 12.62 11.75 27.33
CA ASP A 109 11.19 11.39 27.34
C ASP A 109 10.96 10.09 26.55
N GLU A 110 11.02 8.95 27.24
CA GLU A 110 10.73 7.61 26.69
C GLU A 110 9.21 7.35 26.45
N ASP A 111 8.36 8.38 26.62
CA ASP A 111 6.90 8.23 26.75
C ASP A 111 6.07 8.86 25.59
N GLU A 112 6.68 9.26 24.45
CA GLU A 112 5.93 9.73 23.27
C GLU A 112 5.92 8.68 22.12
N ASP A 113 4.71 8.32 21.68
CA ASP A 113 4.38 7.24 20.71
C ASP A 113 4.91 7.45 19.27
N SER A 114 5.74 8.47 18.99
CA SER A 114 6.17 8.80 17.63
C SER A 114 7.66 9.08 17.53
N GLU A 115 8.40 8.10 17.05
CA GLU A 115 9.81 8.26 16.71
C GLU A 115 9.95 9.16 15.48
N PRO A 116 10.73 10.25 15.55
CA PRO A 116 10.88 11.17 14.44
C PRO A 116 11.43 10.41 13.23
N SER A 117 10.87 10.65 12.05
CA SER A 117 11.25 9.86 10.88
C SER A 117 11.20 10.65 9.59
N PHE A 118 12.03 10.25 8.64
CA PHE A 118 11.95 10.66 7.25
C PHE A 118 11.40 9.49 6.43
N SER A 119 10.48 9.78 5.51
CA SER A 119 10.03 8.80 4.53
C SER A 119 10.02 9.35 3.11
N ALA A 120 10.26 8.47 2.15
CA ALA A 120 10.11 8.76 0.73
C ALA A 120 9.39 7.60 0.04
N GLU A 121 8.29 7.90 -0.64
CA GLU A 121 7.53 6.95 -1.46
C GLU A 121 7.64 7.36 -2.93
N THR A 122 8.33 6.57 -3.74
CA THR A 122 8.55 6.91 -5.15
C THR A 122 7.59 6.18 -6.07
N ARG A 123 7.15 6.88 -7.12
CA ARG A 123 6.29 6.32 -8.17
C ARG A 123 7.12 5.98 -9.41
N PRO A 124 6.65 5.03 -10.25
CA PRO A 124 7.36 4.67 -11.48
C PRO A 124 7.59 5.85 -12.42
N ASN A 125 6.70 6.85 -12.40
CA ASN A 125 6.79 8.06 -13.21
C ASN A 125 7.83 9.09 -12.72
N GLY A 126 8.53 8.84 -11.61
CA GLY A 126 9.57 9.74 -11.06
C GLY A 126 9.10 10.62 -9.91
N ARG A 127 7.79 10.86 -9.81
CA ARG A 127 7.24 11.66 -8.72
C ARG A 127 7.34 10.89 -7.39
N ALA A 128 7.85 11.53 -6.36
CA ALA A 128 7.98 10.97 -5.03
C ALA A 128 7.32 11.87 -3.98
N ARG A 129 6.58 11.25 -3.06
CA ARG A 129 6.11 11.88 -1.83
C ARG A 129 7.23 11.77 -0.81
N VAL A 130 7.62 12.88 -0.19
CA VAL A 130 8.59 12.87 0.90
C VAL A 130 7.97 13.52 2.12
N ALA A 131 8.18 12.90 3.27
CA ALA A 131 7.61 13.36 4.52
C ALA A 131 8.65 13.33 5.65
N VAL A 132 8.48 14.24 6.60
CA VAL A 132 9.21 14.29 7.86
C VAL A 132 8.18 14.33 8.97
N GLU A 133 8.26 13.36 9.86
CA GLU A 133 7.52 13.28 11.10
C GLU A 133 8.44 13.74 12.23
N SER A 134 8.00 14.73 13.00
CA SER A 134 8.74 15.24 14.15
C SER A 134 8.34 14.53 15.44
N GLU A 135 9.15 14.69 16.49
CA GLU A 135 8.92 14.11 17.81
C GLU A 135 7.54 14.47 18.38
N ASP A 136 7.08 15.70 18.15
CA ASP A 136 5.76 16.19 18.59
C ASP A 136 4.57 15.66 17.73
N GLY A 137 4.78 14.62 16.92
CA GLY A 137 3.79 14.05 16.01
C GLY A 137 3.44 14.94 14.82
N GLY A 138 4.21 15.99 14.58
CA GLY A 138 4.02 16.91 13.46
C GLY A 138 4.42 16.28 12.12
N LEU A 139 3.55 16.37 11.10
CA LEU A 139 3.84 15.86 9.76
C LEU A 139 4.08 17.00 8.77
N PHE A 140 5.27 17.05 8.19
CA PHE A 140 5.56 17.85 6.99
C PHE A 140 5.63 16.95 5.77
N GLU A 141 4.84 17.25 4.74
CA GLU A 141 4.85 16.51 3.47
C GLU A 141 5.09 17.43 2.28
N THR A 142 5.87 16.96 1.31
CA THR A 142 5.98 17.60 -0.01
C THR A 142 6.21 16.58 -1.14
N TRP A 143 6.24 17.07 -2.37
CA TRP A 143 6.49 16.28 -3.57
C TRP A 143 7.80 16.71 -4.23
N THR A 144 8.55 15.74 -4.75
CA THR A 144 9.78 15.96 -5.52
C THR A 144 9.84 15.01 -6.71
N GLU A 145 10.69 15.28 -7.67
CA GLU A 145 11.04 14.34 -8.74
C GLU A 145 12.35 13.63 -8.36
N ILE A 146 12.36 12.30 -8.53
CA ILE A 146 13.54 11.46 -8.31
C ILE A 146 13.89 10.82 -9.66
N PRO A 147 15.08 11.07 -10.24
CA PRO A 147 15.53 10.44 -11.49
C PRO A 147 15.54 8.90 -11.46
N ALA A 148 15.54 8.28 -12.65
CA ALA A 148 15.30 6.84 -12.80
C ALA A 148 16.43 6.01 -12.20
N GLU A 149 17.67 6.44 -12.45
CA GLU A 149 18.90 5.85 -11.97
C GLU A 149 18.97 5.75 -10.43
N PHE A 150 18.28 6.62 -9.70
CA PHE A 150 18.27 6.61 -8.23
C PHE A 150 17.10 5.83 -7.64
N ARG A 151 16.08 5.47 -8.43
CA ARG A 151 14.90 4.71 -7.97
C ARG A 151 14.75 3.35 -8.65
N THR A 152 15.65 2.98 -9.54
CA THR A 152 15.64 1.70 -10.24
C THR A 152 17.00 1.03 -10.08
N VAL A 153 17.01 -0.21 -9.58
CA VAL A 153 18.21 -1.03 -9.39
C VAL A 153 18.03 -2.40 -10.03
N VAL A 154 19.12 -3.13 -10.24
CA VAL A 154 19.06 -4.51 -10.76
C VAL A 154 18.61 -5.45 -9.64
N PHE A 155 17.82 -6.46 -9.97
CA PHE A 155 17.52 -7.53 -9.01
C PHE A 155 18.82 -8.24 -8.59
N PRO A 156 19.08 -8.44 -7.28
CA PRO A 156 20.33 -9.05 -6.82
C PRO A 156 20.45 -10.51 -7.27
N ALA A 157 21.55 -10.86 -7.93
CA ALA A 157 21.87 -12.25 -8.25
C ALA A 157 22.44 -12.96 -7.02
N PHE A 158 22.00 -14.19 -6.75
CA PHE A 158 22.45 -14.95 -5.59
C PHE A 158 23.98 -15.11 -5.58
N GLY A 159 24.61 -14.69 -4.47
CA GLY A 159 26.06 -14.77 -4.29
C GLY A 159 26.85 -13.58 -4.87
N ALA A 160 26.23 -12.71 -5.67
CA ALA A 160 26.87 -11.52 -6.24
C ALA A 160 26.70 -10.27 -5.35
N TRP A 161 26.70 -10.46 -4.03
CA TRP A 161 26.32 -9.42 -3.05
C TRP A 161 27.20 -8.18 -3.10
N GLY A 162 28.52 -8.32 -3.31
CA GLY A 162 29.43 -7.18 -3.42
C GLY A 162 29.27 -6.34 -4.70
N GLY A 163 28.51 -6.83 -5.69
CA GLY A 163 28.11 -6.02 -6.85
C GLY A 163 26.81 -5.26 -6.63
N TRP A 164 26.02 -5.63 -5.62
CA TRP A 164 24.74 -5.00 -5.29
C TRP A 164 24.87 -4.06 -4.09
N LEU A 165 25.57 -4.51 -3.04
CA LEU A 165 25.94 -3.71 -1.88
C LEU A 165 27.27 -3.00 -2.17
N ASP A 166 27.20 -1.70 -2.43
CA ASP A 166 28.38 -0.87 -2.61
C ASP A 166 29.07 -0.63 -1.25
N ALA A 167 30.40 -0.57 -1.22
CA ALA A 167 31.16 -0.24 -0.03
C ALA A 167 30.86 1.18 0.49
N GLU A 168 30.43 2.08 -0.39
CA GLU A 168 29.99 3.43 -0.02
C GLU A 168 28.75 3.42 0.88
N LEU A 169 27.92 2.35 0.85
CA LEU A 169 26.81 2.16 1.80
C LEU A 169 27.31 2.09 3.24
N PHE A 170 28.52 1.56 3.43
CA PHE A 170 29.15 1.36 4.72
C PHE A 170 30.22 2.42 5.03
N GLY A 171 30.30 3.50 4.23
CA GLY A 171 31.25 4.59 4.44
C GLY A 171 32.70 4.25 4.07
N ALA A 172 32.94 3.20 3.28
CA ALA A 172 34.28 2.78 2.86
C ALA A 172 34.61 3.24 1.42
N SER A 173 35.87 3.63 1.17
CA SER A 173 36.34 4.17 -0.13
C SER A 173 37.06 3.16 -1.02
N GLY A 174 36.81 1.86 -0.85
CA GLY A 174 37.42 0.76 -1.62
C GLY A 174 36.41 -0.35 -1.91
N PRO A 175 36.73 -1.39 -2.71
CA PRO A 175 35.76 -2.42 -3.06
C PRO A 175 35.29 -3.20 -1.83
N LEU A 176 34.02 -3.62 -1.85
CA LEU A 176 33.50 -4.57 -0.88
C LEU A 176 34.05 -5.96 -1.24
N VAL A 177 34.75 -6.59 -0.29
CA VAL A 177 35.27 -7.96 -0.47
C VAL A 177 34.42 -8.89 0.37
N VAL A 178 33.56 -9.66 -0.28
CA VAL A 178 32.81 -10.73 0.38
C VAL A 178 33.77 -11.86 0.69
N VAL A 179 34.04 -12.08 1.97
CA VAL A 179 34.85 -13.19 2.45
C VAL A 179 33.95 -14.34 2.90
N LEU A 180 34.43 -15.57 2.76
CA LEU A 180 33.74 -16.72 3.31
C LEU A 180 33.71 -16.58 4.85
N PRO A 181 32.57 -16.90 5.50
CA PRO A 181 32.48 -16.86 6.96
C PRO A 181 33.59 -17.72 7.57
N ARG A 182 34.23 -17.20 8.61
CA ARG A 182 35.31 -17.92 9.29
C ARG A 182 34.74 -19.05 10.14
N GLY A 183 34.68 -20.24 9.57
CA GLY A 183 34.42 -21.49 10.28
C GLY A 183 33.16 -22.19 9.83
N ASP A 184 33.34 -23.36 9.22
CA ASP A 184 32.34 -24.41 9.15
C ASP A 184 32.15 -25.00 10.56
N GLU A 185 31.55 -24.26 11.48
CA GLU A 185 30.80 -24.96 12.54
C GLU A 185 29.49 -25.36 11.90
N GLU A 186 29.29 -26.66 11.72
CA GLU A 186 28.03 -27.25 11.27
C GLU A 186 26.89 -26.64 12.10
N VAL A 187 26.22 -25.61 11.55
CA VAL A 187 25.04 -25.03 12.18
C VAL A 187 23.93 -26.04 11.98
N HIS A 188 23.85 -27.01 12.88
CA HIS A 188 22.74 -27.94 12.94
C HIS A 188 21.48 -27.14 13.28
N ALA A 189 20.52 -27.12 12.36
CA ALA A 189 19.18 -26.66 12.64
C ALA A 189 18.60 -27.51 13.78
N THR A 190 18.59 -26.98 15.00
CA THR A 190 18.06 -27.65 16.20
C THR A 190 16.53 -27.59 16.28
N GLU A 191 15.90 -26.77 15.44
CA GLU A 191 14.44 -26.63 15.38
C GLU A 191 13.84 -27.28 14.13
N PRO A 192 12.74 -28.04 14.26
CA PRO A 192 12.05 -28.61 13.12
C PRO A 192 11.54 -27.52 12.18
N PRO A 193 11.46 -27.78 10.86
CA PRO A 193 11.02 -26.79 9.90
C PRO A 193 9.57 -26.39 10.17
N SER A 194 9.34 -25.18 10.68
CA SER A 194 8.02 -24.56 10.63
C SER A 194 7.68 -24.25 9.16
N PRO A 195 6.45 -24.60 8.70
CA PRO A 195 6.05 -24.47 7.30
C PRO A 195 5.71 -23.04 6.86
N GLN A 196 5.63 -22.07 7.77
CA GLN A 196 5.37 -20.67 7.42
C GLN A 196 6.70 -19.89 7.29
N PRO A 197 6.83 -18.99 6.30
CA PRO A 197 7.93 -18.03 6.29
C PRO A 197 7.80 -17.12 7.52
N ALA A 198 8.92 -16.79 8.14
CA ALA A 198 8.95 -16.08 9.42
C ALA A 198 8.67 -14.57 9.27
N TRP A 199 8.94 -14.01 8.09
CA TRP A 199 8.44 -12.70 7.63
C TRP A 199 7.55 -12.89 6.41
N ALA A 200 6.59 -11.98 6.23
CA ALA A 200 5.74 -11.92 5.05
C ALA A 200 6.06 -10.64 4.25
N GLU A 201 6.03 -10.74 2.92
CA GLU A 201 6.06 -9.55 2.08
C GLU A 201 4.83 -8.67 2.37
N PRO A 202 4.98 -7.33 2.36
CA PRO A 202 3.86 -6.43 2.55
C PRO A 202 2.77 -6.69 1.51
N LYS A 203 1.52 -6.75 1.97
CA LYS A 203 0.37 -7.00 1.11
C LYS A 203 -0.65 -5.91 1.31
N GLY A 204 -1.04 -5.28 0.20
CA GLY A 204 -2.18 -4.37 0.19
C GLY A 204 -3.41 -5.02 0.83
N MET A 205 -4.29 -4.16 1.34
CA MET A 205 -5.52 -4.49 2.02
C MET A 205 -6.25 -5.63 1.32
N ARG A 206 -6.88 -6.51 2.11
CA ARG A 206 -7.78 -7.54 1.61
C ARG A 206 -9.23 -7.10 1.78
N PRO A 207 -10.15 -7.58 0.93
CA PRO A 207 -11.58 -7.31 1.12
C PRO A 207 -12.05 -7.90 2.46
N GLY A 208 -12.94 -7.18 3.13
CA GLY A 208 -13.67 -7.68 4.30
C GLY A 208 -14.80 -8.65 3.91
N ASN A 209 -15.83 -8.75 4.76
CA ASN A 209 -17.01 -9.58 4.51
C ASN A 209 -18.00 -8.93 3.51
N LEU A 210 -17.55 -8.61 2.30
CA LEU A 210 -18.30 -7.80 1.32
C LEU A 210 -19.67 -8.41 0.96
N ALA A 211 -19.77 -9.73 0.80
CA ALA A 211 -21.06 -10.37 0.55
C ALA A 211 -22.05 -10.22 1.73
N ALA A 212 -21.55 -10.24 2.97
CA ALA A 212 -22.38 -10.10 4.16
C ALA A 212 -23.00 -8.69 4.27
N LEU A 213 -22.30 -7.65 3.80
CA LEU A 213 -22.81 -6.27 3.80
C LEU A 213 -24.10 -6.08 3.01
N PHE A 214 -24.44 -7.01 2.10
CA PHE A 214 -25.67 -6.98 1.31
C PHE A 214 -26.63 -8.14 1.66
N THR A 215 -26.43 -8.78 2.82
CA THR A 215 -27.28 -9.87 3.30
C THR A 215 -28.06 -9.41 4.53
N ALA A 216 -29.35 -9.16 4.39
CA ALA A 216 -30.21 -8.75 5.49
C ALA A 216 -30.18 -9.75 6.66
N GLY A 217 -30.06 -9.24 7.88
CA GLY A 217 -29.91 -10.03 9.10
C GLY A 217 -28.49 -10.58 9.34
N ALA A 218 -27.52 -10.30 8.46
CA ALA A 218 -26.12 -10.60 8.73
C ALA A 218 -25.64 -9.83 9.97
N ARG A 219 -24.78 -10.47 10.75
CA ARG A 219 -24.21 -10.02 12.02
C ARG A 219 -22.70 -9.96 11.90
N LEU A 220 -22.13 -8.79 12.16
CA LEU A 220 -20.69 -8.55 12.07
C LEU A 220 -20.20 -7.94 13.39
N ARG A 221 -19.05 -8.41 13.90
CA ARG A 221 -18.40 -7.88 15.12
C ARG A 221 -17.17 -7.08 14.74
N SER A 222 -17.20 -5.78 15.01
CA SER A 222 -16.07 -4.86 14.88
C SER A 222 -15.49 -4.53 16.26
N ARG A 223 -14.39 -3.77 16.29
CA ARG A 223 -13.86 -3.16 17.52
C ARG A 223 -14.87 -2.21 18.18
N ASP A 224 -15.72 -1.57 17.36
CA ASP A 224 -16.68 -0.56 17.79
C ASP A 224 -18.02 -1.17 18.23
N GLY A 225 -18.16 -2.50 18.15
CA GLY A 225 -19.34 -3.24 18.61
C GLY A 225 -19.88 -4.25 17.59
N ASP A 226 -21.04 -4.82 17.91
CA ASP A 226 -21.76 -5.71 17.01
C ASP A 226 -22.75 -4.91 16.14
N ALA A 227 -22.80 -5.22 14.85
CA ALA A 227 -23.70 -4.63 13.87
C ALA A 227 -24.61 -5.67 13.22
N GLU A 228 -25.84 -5.27 12.94
CA GLU A 228 -26.80 -5.98 12.09
C GLU A 228 -26.90 -5.28 10.73
N ILE A 229 -26.79 -6.05 9.65
CA ILE A 229 -27.06 -5.60 8.29
C ILE A 229 -28.58 -5.60 8.05
N LEU A 230 -29.11 -4.47 7.61
CA LEU A 230 -30.52 -4.28 7.28
C LEU A 230 -30.78 -4.66 5.81
N GLU A 231 -32.04 -4.59 5.38
CA GLU A 231 -32.39 -4.81 3.97
C GLU A 231 -31.66 -3.78 3.09
N PRO A 232 -30.86 -4.21 2.09
CA PRO A 232 -30.19 -3.28 1.19
C PRO A 232 -31.19 -2.47 0.38
N GLU A 233 -30.91 -1.19 0.20
CA GLU A 233 -31.79 -0.28 -0.53
C GLU A 233 -31.46 -0.26 -2.02
N ASP A 234 -32.51 -0.25 -2.84
CA ASP A 234 -32.40 -0.06 -4.28
C ASP A 234 -32.29 1.42 -4.60
N ALA A 235 -31.09 1.87 -4.99
CA ALA A 235 -30.86 3.25 -5.40
C ALA A 235 -31.21 3.52 -6.87
N GLY A 236 -31.77 2.53 -7.56
CA GLY A 236 -32.17 2.61 -8.96
C GLY A 236 -31.04 2.24 -9.93
N LEU A 237 -31.21 2.66 -11.19
CA LEU A 237 -30.30 2.32 -12.27
C LEU A 237 -29.28 3.43 -12.52
N LEU A 238 -28.02 3.03 -12.70
CA LEU A 238 -26.94 3.84 -13.24
C LEU A 238 -26.83 3.57 -14.75
N HIS A 239 -26.90 4.63 -15.55
CA HIS A 239 -26.73 4.60 -17.00
C HIS A 239 -25.24 4.64 -17.36
N VAL A 240 -24.75 3.58 -17.98
CA VAL A 240 -23.33 3.36 -18.25
C VAL A 240 -23.09 3.20 -19.76
N PRO A 241 -23.08 4.28 -20.55
CA PRO A 241 -22.95 4.19 -22.01
C PRO A 241 -21.54 3.83 -22.49
N THR A 242 -20.49 4.14 -21.73
CA THR A 242 -19.11 3.84 -22.15
C THR A 242 -18.57 2.54 -21.57
N GLY A 243 -19.21 2.01 -20.52
CA GLY A 243 -18.72 0.87 -19.76
C GLY A 243 -17.56 1.23 -18.83
N ARG A 244 -17.20 2.51 -18.70
CA ARG A 244 -16.05 2.98 -17.92
C ARG A 244 -16.53 3.61 -16.63
N ILE A 245 -16.45 2.83 -15.55
CA ILE A 245 -16.93 3.23 -14.23
C ILE A 245 -15.93 4.14 -13.53
N VAL A 246 -16.43 5.22 -12.94
CA VAL A 246 -15.74 6.09 -12.01
C VAL A 246 -16.41 5.93 -10.64
N ALA A 247 -15.60 5.89 -9.58
CA ALA A 247 -16.06 6.18 -8.23
C ALA A 247 -15.38 7.46 -7.74
N ALA A 248 -16.17 8.37 -7.18
CA ALA A 248 -15.68 9.67 -6.75
C ALA A 248 -16.67 10.32 -5.79
N ASP A 249 -16.18 11.29 -5.03
CA ASP A 249 -17.02 12.28 -4.39
C ASP A 249 -17.61 13.25 -5.44
N PRO A 250 -18.95 13.40 -5.50
CA PRO A 250 -19.61 14.27 -6.47
C PRO A 250 -19.44 15.77 -6.19
N GLY A 251 -19.13 16.17 -4.95
CA GLY A 251 -18.79 17.53 -4.53
C GLY A 251 -17.41 17.99 -4.97
N THR A 252 -16.44 17.07 -5.01
CA THR A 252 -15.05 17.36 -5.39
C THR A 252 -14.64 16.80 -6.76
N LEU A 253 -15.61 16.36 -7.56
CA LEU A 253 -15.39 15.78 -8.88
C LEU A 253 -14.55 16.70 -9.77
N SER A 254 -13.56 16.09 -10.45
CA SER A 254 -12.60 16.77 -11.33
C SER A 254 -12.13 15.87 -12.46
N GLU A 255 -11.37 16.43 -13.41
CA GLU A 255 -10.73 15.65 -14.48
C GLU A 255 -9.73 14.60 -13.95
N ARG A 256 -9.24 14.76 -12.72
CA ARG A 256 -8.34 13.79 -12.08
C ARG A 256 -9.05 12.50 -11.67
N ASN A 257 -10.39 12.50 -11.60
CA ASN A 257 -11.18 11.31 -11.33
C ASN A 257 -11.23 10.45 -12.61
N GLN A 258 -10.21 9.59 -12.75
CA GLN A 258 -10.10 8.65 -13.84
C GLN A 258 -10.97 7.40 -13.60
N PRO A 259 -11.49 6.78 -14.67
CA PRO A 259 -12.24 5.54 -14.55
C PRO A 259 -11.32 4.39 -14.14
N PHE A 260 -11.92 3.34 -13.58
CA PHE A 260 -11.21 2.09 -13.35
C PHE A 260 -10.69 1.49 -14.66
N THR A 261 -9.63 0.68 -14.56
CA THR A 261 -9.04 -0.05 -15.69
C THR A 261 -9.96 -1.16 -16.17
N VAL A 262 -10.74 -1.76 -15.27
CA VAL A 262 -11.82 -2.67 -15.63
C VAL A 262 -12.92 -1.93 -16.39
N ALA A 263 -13.45 -2.58 -17.42
CA ALA A 263 -14.64 -2.14 -18.13
C ALA A 263 -15.80 -3.09 -17.83
N VAL A 264 -17.02 -2.56 -17.84
CA VAL A 264 -18.26 -3.34 -17.72
C VAL A 264 -19.05 -3.25 -19.02
N SER A 265 -19.99 -4.16 -19.23
CA SER A 265 -20.90 -4.09 -20.39
C SER A 265 -21.71 -2.78 -20.34
N PRO A 266 -21.75 -1.99 -21.43
CA PRO A 266 -22.60 -0.80 -21.47
C PRO A 266 -24.08 -1.11 -21.24
N GLY A 267 -24.80 -0.20 -20.60
CA GLY A 267 -26.23 -0.36 -20.29
C GLY A 267 -26.61 0.23 -18.94
N ASP A 268 -27.80 -0.14 -18.47
CA ASP A 268 -28.33 0.30 -17.18
C ASP A 268 -28.09 -0.78 -16.11
N HIS A 269 -27.40 -0.40 -15.04
CA HIS A 269 -26.96 -1.31 -13.98
C HIS A 269 -27.52 -0.87 -12.63
N ARG A 270 -28.01 -1.82 -11.84
CA ARG A 270 -28.64 -1.52 -10.55
C ARG A 270 -27.58 -1.12 -9.52
N VAL A 271 -27.85 -0.08 -8.74
CA VAL A 271 -27.04 0.30 -7.58
C VAL A 271 -27.78 -0.08 -6.31
N LEU A 272 -27.11 -0.82 -5.44
CA LEU A 272 -27.60 -1.20 -4.12
C LEU A 272 -26.81 -0.47 -3.03
N ILE A 273 -27.49 -0.01 -2.00
CA ILE A 273 -26.86 0.61 -0.83
C ILE A 273 -27.02 -0.32 0.35
N ALA A 274 -25.90 -0.75 0.92
CA ALA A 274 -25.92 -1.50 2.15
C ALA A 274 -26.36 -0.58 3.30
N ARG A 275 -27.18 -1.11 4.19
CA ARG A 275 -27.61 -0.43 5.42
C ARG A 275 -27.24 -1.29 6.60
N MET A 276 -26.78 -0.68 7.69
CA MET A 276 -26.51 -1.38 8.93
C MET A 276 -27.05 -0.61 10.13
N ARG A 277 -27.13 -1.28 11.27
CA ARG A 277 -27.43 -0.68 12.57
C ARG A 277 -26.53 -1.32 13.63
N TRP A 278 -25.93 -0.51 14.49
CA TRP A 278 -25.22 -0.97 15.67
C TRP A 278 -26.20 -1.43 16.76
N ASP A 279 -25.83 -2.44 17.55
CA ASP A 279 -26.67 -2.86 18.68
C ASP A 279 -26.82 -1.76 19.74
N GLU A 280 -25.78 -0.96 19.93
CA GLU A 280 -25.71 0.05 20.98
C GLU A 280 -26.31 1.40 20.58
N HIS A 281 -26.55 1.64 19.28
CA HIS A 281 -26.99 2.93 18.77
C HIS A 281 -28.17 2.79 17.78
N PRO A 282 -29.17 3.70 17.84
CA PRO A 282 -30.36 3.61 17.00
C PRO A 282 -30.13 4.08 15.56
N TRP A 283 -29.01 4.74 15.29
CA TRP A 283 -28.71 5.30 13.97
C TRP A 283 -28.21 4.21 13.03
N SER A 284 -28.63 4.32 11.77
CA SER A 284 -28.19 3.43 10.71
C SER A 284 -27.11 4.08 9.87
N GLU A 285 -26.18 3.27 9.38
CA GLU A 285 -25.06 3.73 8.56
C GLU A 285 -25.01 3.02 7.21
N THR A 286 -24.19 3.56 6.30
CA THR A 286 -23.94 3.00 4.97
C THR A 286 -22.54 2.40 4.94
N PRO A 287 -22.37 1.08 5.17
CA PRO A 287 -21.06 0.44 5.15
C PRO A 287 -20.53 0.22 3.73
N ALA A 288 -21.40 0.19 2.71
CA ALA A 288 -21.00 -0.04 1.33
C ALA A 288 -22.07 0.36 0.30
N ALA A 289 -21.65 0.52 -0.95
CA ALA A 289 -22.54 0.59 -2.12
C ALA A 289 -22.06 -0.40 -3.19
N ALA A 290 -22.98 -1.04 -3.91
CA ALA A 290 -22.67 -2.00 -4.97
C ALA A 290 -23.31 -1.60 -6.30
N LEU A 291 -22.49 -1.50 -7.34
CA LEU A 291 -22.93 -1.48 -8.73
C LEU A 291 -23.03 -2.93 -9.24
N VAL A 292 -24.25 -3.41 -9.49
CA VAL A 292 -24.53 -4.80 -9.86
C VAL A 292 -24.59 -4.93 -11.38
N ILE A 293 -23.67 -5.73 -11.95
CA ILE A 293 -23.54 -5.94 -13.40
C ILE A 293 -24.24 -7.23 -13.85
N ARG A 294 -24.02 -8.33 -13.12
CA ARG A 294 -24.64 -9.64 -13.40
C ARG A 294 -25.34 -10.14 -12.12
N PRO A 295 -26.63 -9.81 -11.91
CA PRO A 295 -27.31 -10.08 -10.64
C PRO A 295 -27.51 -11.57 -10.35
N GLU A 296 -27.67 -12.39 -11.40
CA GLU A 296 -27.91 -13.84 -11.29
C GLU A 296 -26.62 -14.64 -11.03
N GLU A 297 -25.45 -13.99 -11.06
CA GLU A 297 -24.17 -14.69 -11.00
C GLU A 297 -23.45 -14.48 -9.67
N PRO A 298 -23.05 -15.58 -9.00
CA PRO A 298 -22.34 -15.49 -7.75
C PRO A 298 -20.93 -14.93 -7.97
N THR A 299 -20.53 -14.05 -7.05
CA THR A 299 -19.13 -13.61 -6.96
C THR A 299 -18.32 -14.71 -6.29
N VAL A 300 -17.30 -15.22 -6.99
CA VAL A 300 -16.42 -16.29 -6.48
C VAL A 300 -15.02 -15.77 -6.15
N SER A 301 -14.71 -14.54 -6.55
CA SER A 301 -13.46 -13.88 -6.18
C SER A 301 -13.55 -12.36 -6.22
N TRP A 302 -12.69 -11.72 -5.43
CA TRP A 302 -12.57 -10.28 -5.30
C TRP A 302 -11.17 -9.79 -5.68
N GLU A 303 -11.07 -8.63 -6.33
CA GLU A 303 -9.81 -7.92 -6.58
C GLU A 303 -10.02 -6.40 -6.42
N LEU A 304 -8.94 -5.66 -6.15
CA LEU A 304 -9.03 -4.20 -5.99
C LEU A 304 -9.23 -3.51 -7.35
N ALA A 305 -10.17 -2.57 -7.44
CA ALA A 305 -10.40 -1.78 -8.64
C ALA A 305 -9.29 -0.72 -8.80
N LEU A 306 -8.45 -0.90 -9.82
CA LEU A 306 -7.32 0.00 -10.11
C LEU A 306 -7.68 1.07 -11.14
N ARG A 307 -6.99 2.21 -11.07
CA ARG A 307 -6.97 3.25 -12.11
C ARG A 307 -5.66 3.18 -12.89
N PRO A 308 -5.59 3.82 -14.09
CA PRO A 308 -4.35 3.85 -14.86
C PRO A 308 -3.13 4.29 -14.03
N GLY A 309 -2.06 3.49 -14.08
CA GLY A 309 -0.81 3.73 -13.36
C GLY A 309 -0.78 3.27 -11.91
N GLN A 310 -1.85 2.65 -11.40
CA GLN A 310 -1.87 2.00 -10.08
C GLN A 310 -1.42 0.54 -10.18
N ASP A 311 -0.68 0.06 -9.18
CA ASP A 311 -0.12 -1.29 -9.14
C ASP A 311 -0.15 -1.81 -7.70
N VAL A 312 -0.81 -2.95 -7.46
CA VAL A 312 -0.97 -3.51 -6.10
C VAL A 312 0.34 -3.90 -5.44
N ARG A 313 1.44 -4.06 -6.20
CA ARG A 313 2.79 -4.24 -5.63
C ARG A 313 3.28 -3.02 -4.87
N MET A 314 2.75 -1.85 -5.22
CA MET A 314 3.10 -0.54 -4.66
C MET A 314 2.20 -0.17 -3.48
N LEU A 315 1.75 -1.18 -2.73
CA LEU A 315 1.00 -1.05 -1.49
C LEU A 315 1.80 -1.75 -0.38
N GLY A 316 1.90 -1.10 0.77
CA GLY A 316 2.31 -1.72 2.03
C GLY A 316 1.19 -2.57 2.63
N ASP A 317 1.41 -3.02 3.87
CA ASP A 317 0.39 -3.74 4.63
C ASP A 317 -0.84 -2.86 4.88
N ASP A 318 -2.02 -3.44 4.64
CA ASP A 318 -3.34 -2.79 4.81
C ASP A 318 -3.53 -1.48 4.00
N GLU A 319 -2.60 -1.16 3.10
CA GLU A 319 -2.74 -0.04 2.18
C GLU A 319 -3.61 -0.41 0.98
N PHE A 320 -4.31 0.58 0.43
CA PHE A 320 -5.15 0.40 -0.74
C PHE A 320 -5.18 1.66 -1.60
N TYR A 321 -5.57 1.48 -2.86
CA TYR A 321 -6.00 2.59 -3.71
C TYR A 321 -7.49 2.82 -3.55
N GLY A 322 -7.87 4.04 -3.17
CA GLY A 322 -9.27 4.43 -3.02
C GLY A 322 -9.64 5.72 -3.75
N PHE A 323 -10.93 5.99 -3.85
CA PHE A 323 -11.42 7.30 -4.26
C PHE A 323 -11.58 8.20 -3.03
N GLY A 324 -11.19 9.47 -3.18
CA GLY A 324 -11.26 10.43 -2.08
C GLY A 324 -12.67 10.97 -1.89
N VAL A 325 -13.01 11.25 -0.64
CA VAL A 325 -14.24 11.88 -0.18
C VAL A 325 -13.91 13.02 0.78
N ASP A 326 -14.55 14.16 0.57
CA ASP A 326 -14.36 15.44 1.29
C ASP A 326 -15.71 16.12 1.61
N SER A 327 -16.80 15.65 0.99
CA SER A 327 -18.17 16.10 1.26
C SER A 327 -18.99 15.05 2.04
N GLY A 328 -18.34 14.04 2.63
CA GLY A 328 -19.01 12.89 3.24
C GLY A 328 -19.88 12.06 2.28
N THR A 329 -19.65 12.14 0.96
CA THR A 329 -20.47 11.47 -0.07
C THR A 329 -19.60 10.72 -1.08
N GLY A 330 -19.93 9.45 -1.32
CA GLY A 330 -19.42 8.67 -2.45
C GLY A 330 -20.42 8.61 -3.60
N SER A 331 -19.96 8.30 -4.81
CA SER A 331 -20.85 8.07 -5.95
C SER A 331 -20.26 7.10 -6.96
N PHE A 332 -21.15 6.43 -7.69
CA PHE A 332 -20.83 5.74 -8.95
C PHE A 332 -21.37 6.55 -10.13
N LEU A 333 -20.55 6.67 -11.18
CA LEU A 333 -20.89 7.32 -12.44
C LEU A 333 -20.11 6.72 -13.62
N ASP A 334 -20.63 6.88 -14.83
CA ASP A 334 -19.90 6.60 -16.07
C ASP A 334 -18.93 7.75 -16.40
N LEU A 335 -17.87 7.45 -17.14
CA LEU A 335 -16.93 8.45 -17.64
C LEU A 335 -17.61 9.59 -18.41
N ALA A 336 -18.60 9.29 -19.24
CA ALA A 336 -19.36 10.30 -19.97
C ALA A 336 -20.15 11.21 -19.00
N THR A 337 -20.71 10.64 -17.92
CA THR A 337 -21.38 11.43 -16.88
C THR A 337 -20.40 12.37 -16.20
N ARG A 338 -19.19 11.92 -15.87
CA ARG A 338 -18.16 12.79 -15.28
C ARG A 338 -17.92 14.02 -16.18
N ASP A 339 -17.69 13.78 -17.46
CA ASP A 339 -17.41 14.85 -18.41
C ASP A 339 -18.59 15.81 -18.58
N ALA A 340 -19.81 15.28 -18.60
CA ALA A 340 -21.03 16.10 -18.63
C ALA A 340 -21.18 16.96 -17.37
N VAL A 341 -20.92 16.41 -16.17
CA VAL A 341 -20.97 17.17 -14.91
C VAL A 341 -19.94 18.29 -14.88
N LEU A 342 -18.71 18.03 -15.35
CA LEU A 342 -17.65 19.03 -15.37
C LEU A 342 -17.93 20.19 -16.35
N ALA A 343 -18.77 19.95 -17.36
CA ALA A 343 -19.22 20.97 -18.31
C ALA A 343 -20.35 21.87 -17.78
N GLN A 344 -20.96 21.55 -16.63
CA GLN A 344 -22.03 22.36 -16.04
C GLN A 344 -21.48 23.51 -15.17
N GLU A 345 -22.18 24.65 -15.19
CA GLU A 345 -21.83 25.80 -14.34
C GLU A 345 -22.11 25.52 -12.85
N GLU A 346 -23.23 24.86 -12.54
CA GLU A 346 -23.59 24.41 -11.20
C GLU A 346 -23.39 22.90 -11.08
N ARG A 347 -22.55 22.48 -10.13
CA ARG A 347 -22.24 21.06 -9.92
C ARG A 347 -23.28 20.39 -9.03
N PRO A 348 -23.60 19.11 -9.27
CA PRO A 348 -24.62 18.39 -8.52
C PRO A 348 -24.21 18.08 -7.08
N GLY A 349 -22.92 18.17 -6.73
CA GLY A 349 -22.43 17.85 -5.39
C GLY A 349 -23.10 18.62 -4.26
N SER A 350 -23.48 19.88 -4.49
CA SER A 350 -24.22 20.69 -3.51
C SER A 350 -25.69 20.26 -3.32
N LEU A 351 -26.20 19.40 -4.20
CA LEU A 351 -27.58 18.88 -4.15
C LEU A 351 -27.71 17.67 -3.21
N PHE A 352 -26.60 17.07 -2.80
CA PHE A 352 -26.59 15.87 -1.99
C PHE A 352 -26.42 16.23 -0.51
N ALA A 353 -27.56 16.27 0.20
CA ALA A 353 -27.61 16.35 1.65
C ALA A 353 -28.30 15.09 2.19
N PHE A 354 -27.58 14.34 3.02
CA PHE A 354 -28.09 13.15 3.69
C PHE A 354 -28.35 13.47 5.16
N ASP A 355 -29.58 13.21 5.62
CA ASP A 355 -30.07 13.49 6.97
C ASP A 355 -30.23 12.23 7.82
N GLY A 356 -29.65 11.10 7.38
CA GLY A 356 -29.77 9.79 8.01
C GLY A 356 -31.04 9.01 7.62
N GLU A 357 -32.08 9.68 7.12
CA GLU A 357 -33.25 9.00 6.55
C GLU A 357 -33.00 8.58 5.10
N LYS A 358 -32.33 9.42 4.32
CA LYS A 358 -31.94 9.11 2.93
C LYS A 358 -30.58 8.42 2.87
N SER A 359 -30.52 7.23 2.29
CA SER A 359 -29.28 6.47 2.04
C SER A 359 -28.65 6.74 0.68
N HIS A 360 -29.37 7.41 -0.22
CA HIS A 360 -28.90 7.69 -1.56
C HIS A 360 -29.64 8.85 -2.21
N ALA A 361 -29.01 9.39 -3.24
CA ALA A 361 -29.57 10.39 -4.12
C ALA A 361 -29.14 10.12 -5.55
N ARG A 362 -29.91 10.66 -6.50
CA ARG A 362 -29.61 10.56 -7.92
C ARG A 362 -29.61 11.94 -8.53
N TRP A 363 -28.67 12.16 -9.43
CA TRP A 363 -28.70 13.29 -10.35
C TRP A 363 -28.72 12.75 -11.77
N GLN A 364 -29.51 13.39 -12.63
CA GLN A 364 -29.64 13.02 -14.03
C GLN A 364 -29.67 14.29 -14.89
N ASP A 365 -28.90 14.29 -15.96
CA ASP A 365 -28.97 15.29 -17.00
C ASP A 365 -30.23 15.04 -17.86
N PRO A 366 -31.18 15.98 -17.92
CA PRO A 366 -32.41 15.82 -18.68
C PRO A 366 -32.21 15.80 -20.20
N GLY A 367 -31.10 16.36 -20.71
CA GLY A 367 -30.81 16.42 -22.14
C GLY A 367 -30.14 15.15 -22.66
N THR A 368 -29.24 14.56 -21.87
CA THR A 368 -28.44 13.39 -22.29
C THR A 368 -28.90 12.09 -21.66
N GLY A 369 -29.66 12.14 -20.56
CA GLY A 369 -30.04 10.97 -19.77
C GLY A 369 -28.93 10.41 -18.89
N LEU A 370 -27.70 10.95 -18.99
CA LEU A 370 -26.56 10.60 -18.15
C LEU A 370 -26.89 10.86 -16.69
N ASN A 371 -26.47 9.95 -15.80
CA ASN A 371 -26.78 10.07 -14.39
C ASN A 371 -25.61 9.59 -13.51
N LEU A 372 -25.72 9.92 -12.23
CA LEU A 372 -24.89 9.41 -11.15
C LEU A 372 -25.77 9.01 -9.96
N VAL A 373 -25.27 8.04 -9.19
CA VAL A 373 -25.90 7.59 -7.94
C VAL A 373 -24.94 7.91 -6.80
N ALA A 374 -25.39 8.74 -5.85
CA ALA A 374 -24.63 9.20 -4.69
C ALA A 374 -25.15 8.55 -3.40
N TYR A 375 -24.26 8.36 -2.43
CA TYR A 375 -24.53 7.70 -1.14
C TYR A 375 -23.58 8.22 -0.04
N PRO A 376 -23.97 8.17 1.25
CA PRO A 376 -23.10 8.55 2.37
C PRO A 376 -21.83 7.69 2.43
N SER A 377 -20.70 8.29 2.79
CA SER A 377 -19.41 7.58 2.92
C SER A 377 -19.16 6.92 4.28
N GLY A 378 -20.21 6.66 5.07
CA GLY A 378 -20.09 6.10 6.42
C GLY A 378 -19.42 7.09 7.37
N HIS A 379 -18.14 6.87 7.67
CA HIS A 379 -17.36 7.68 8.63
C HIS A 379 -17.05 9.12 8.16
N GLY A 380 -17.40 9.50 6.93
CA GLY A 380 -17.24 10.87 6.41
C GLY A 380 -16.06 11.00 5.45
N ASP A 381 -15.16 11.94 5.71
CA ASP A 381 -14.06 12.26 4.81
C ASP A 381 -12.98 11.19 4.86
N GLY A 382 -12.37 10.88 3.72
CA GLY A 382 -11.36 9.82 3.65
C GLY A 382 -11.10 9.31 2.24
N SER A 383 -10.55 8.11 2.16
CA SER A 383 -10.31 7.38 0.91
C SER A 383 -10.86 5.98 1.04
N TYR A 384 -11.62 5.53 0.04
CA TYR A 384 -12.36 4.26 0.12
C TYR A 384 -12.06 3.34 -1.05
N PRO A 385 -11.75 2.05 -0.82
CA PRO A 385 -11.49 1.11 -1.89
C PRO A 385 -12.78 0.73 -2.63
N VAL A 386 -12.62 0.35 -3.90
CA VAL A 386 -13.66 -0.34 -4.65
C VAL A 386 -13.16 -1.73 -5.01
N TRP A 387 -13.97 -2.74 -4.77
CA TRP A 387 -13.67 -4.14 -5.02
C TRP A 387 -14.45 -4.64 -6.23
N ILE A 388 -13.78 -5.32 -7.16
CA ILE A 388 -14.38 -5.97 -8.32
C ILE A 388 -14.71 -7.40 -7.92
N GLY A 389 -16.00 -7.74 -8.00
CA GLY A 389 -16.46 -9.12 -7.91
C GLY A 389 -16.35 -9.79 -9.28
N ARG A 390 -15.78 -10.99 -9.31
CA ARG A 390 -15.69 -11.82 -10.51
C ARG A 390 -16.45 -13.13 -10.35
N GLY A 391 -17.12 -13.53 -11.44
CA GLY A 391 -17.79 -14.82 -11.59
C GLY A 391 -16.80 -15.95 -11.88
N ALA A 392 -17.31 -17.17 -11.99
CA ALA A 392 -16.49 -18.35 -12.30
C ALA A 392 -15.86 -18.31 -13.70
N ASP A 393 -16.48 -17.58 -14.63
CA ASP A 393 -15.97 -17.29 -15.98
C ASP A 393 -14.90 -16.18 -15.99
N GLY A 394 -14.66 -15.51 -14.86
CA GLY A 394 -13.73 -14.40 -14.72
C GLY A 394 -14.32 -13.03 -15.06
N GLU A 395 -15.57 -12.96 -15.48
CA GLU A 395 -16.24 -11.71 -15.83
C GLU A 395 -16.72 -10.94 -14.61
N VAL A 396 -16.95 -9.63 -14.77
CA VAL A 396 -17.39 -8.75 -13.66
C VAL A 396 -18.84 -9.04 -13.29
N THR A 397 -19.08 -9.36 -12.02
CA THR A 397 -20.42 -9.53 -11.45
C THR A 397 -20.92 -8.25 -10.79
N ARG A 398 -20.03 -7.52 -10.11
CA ARG A 398 -20.32 -6.26 -9.41
C ARG A 398 -19.06 -5.46 -9.07
N LEU A 399 -19.24 -4.18 -8.78
CA LEU A 399 -18.23 -3.36 -8.10
C LEU A 399 -18.80 -2.94 -6.74
N VAL A 400 -18.02 -3.08 -5.66
CA VAL A 400 -18.44 -2.72 -4.30
C VAL A 400 -17.52 -1.64 -3.76
N ALA A 401 -18.05 -0.44 -3.54
CA ALA A 401 -17.38 0.60 -2.78
C ALA A 401 -17.55 0.30 -1.29
N ASP A 402 -16.45 -0.06 -0.61
CA ASP A 402 -16.42 -0.39 0.81
C ASP A 402 -16.09 0.86 1.61
N MET A 403 -17.02 1.33 2.44
CA MET A 403 -16.84 2.55 3.24
C MET A 403 -16.02 2.29 4.52
N LEU A 404 -15.44 1.09 4.63
CA LEU A 404 -14.55 0.64 5.70
C LEU A 404 -15.16 0.69 7.11
N VAL A 405 -16.48 0.88 7.21
CA VAL A 405 -17.19 0.96 8.50
C VAL A 405 -17.09 -0.35 9.28
N LEU A 406 -17.16 -1.48 8.57
CA LEU A 406 -17.05 -2.82 9.12
C LEU A 406 -15.81 -3.55 8.58
N HIS A 407 -14.77 -2.79 8.19
CA HIS A 407 -13.52 -3.40 7.77
C HIS A 407 -12.87 -4.16 8.93
N GLY A 408 -12.37 -5.37 8.65
CA GLY A 408 -11.82 -6.25 9.67
C GLY A 408 -12.85 -6.89 10.62
N ALA A 409 -14.15 -6.61 10.45
CA ALA A 409 -15.19 -7.19 11.30
C ALA A 409 -15.34 -8.71 11.08
N GLU A 410 -15.53 -9.46 12.16
CA GLU A 410 -15.76 -10.91 12.13
C GLU A 410 -17.23 -11.22 11.84
N ALA A 411 -17.49 -12.17 10.93
CA ALA A 411 -18.85 -12.65 10.69
C ALA A 411 -19.34 -13.57 11.82
N LEU A 412 -20.41 -13.15 12.50
CA LEU A 412 -21.03 -13.92 13.58
C LEU A 412 -22.12 -14.84 13.02
N ALA A 413 -22.24 -16.05 13.57
CA ALA A 413 -23.35 -16.94 13.23
C ALA A 413 -24.71 -16.25 13.47
N PRO A 414 -25.70 -16.40 12.56
CA PRO A 414 -25.76 -17.33 11.43
C PRO A 414 -25.18 -16.81 10.11
N THR A 415 -24.47 -15.68 10.11
CA THR A 415 -23.90 -15.05 8.90
C THR A 415 -22.93 -16.00 8.20
N PRO A 416 -23.16 -16.33 6.92
CA PRO A 416 -22.19 -17.08 6.14
C PRO A 416 -20.92 -16.25 5.97
N THR A 417 -19.76 -16.85 6.26
CA THR A 417 -18.46 -16.26 5.90
C THR A 417 -18.37 -16.12 4.39
N ASP A 418 -17.91 -14.97 3.90
CA ASP A 418 -17.64 -14.80 2.47
C ASP A 418 -16.53 -15.78 2.07
N ARG A 419 -16.86 -16.71 1.15
CA ARG A 419 -15.92 -17.72 0.64
C ARG A 419 -15.27 -17.30 -0.67
N ALA A 420 -15.59 -16.12 -1.19
CA ALA A 420 -14.98 -15.61 -2.41
C ALA A 420 -13.47 -15.46 -2.19
N ALA A 421 -12.69 -16.02 -3.11
CA ALA A 421 -11.24 -15.96 -3.02
C ALA A 421 -10.75 -14.54 -3.30
N PHE A 422 -9.82 -14.04 -2.49
CA PHE A 422 -9.09 -12.84 -2.87
C PHE A 422 -8.11 -13.15 -4.01
N ARG A 423 -8.27 -12.47 -5.14
CA ARG A 423 -7.32 -12.47 -6.25
C ARG A 423 -6.50 -11.20 -6.13
N ALA A 424 -5.30 -11.32 -5.58
CA ALA A 424 -4.25 -10.40 -5.95
C ALA A 424 -3.96 -10.67 -7.43
N GLU A 425 -4.22 -9.71 -8.31
CA GLU A 425 -3.82 -9.82 -9.72
C GLU A 425 -2.35 -10.24 -9.74
N ALA A 426 -2.02 -11.38 -10.36
CA ALA A 426 -0.65 -11.85 -10.40
C ALA A 426 0.17 -10.76 -11.11
N PRO A 427 1.05 -10.03 -10.42
CA PRO A 427 1.56 -8.80 -10.98
C PRO A 427 2.43 -9.14 -12.18
N ARG A 428 1.96 -8.78 -13.37
CA ARG A 428 2.72 -9.00 -14.59
C ARG A 428 3.92 -8.06 -14.54
N ARG A 429 5.13 -8.61 -14.55
CA ARG A 429 6.35 -7.85 -14.75
C ARG A 429 6.33 -7.29 -16.17
N LEU A 430 6.58 -6.00 -16.28
CA LEU A 430 6.74 -5.35 -17.57
C LEU A 430 8.05 -5.84 -18.22
N PRO A 431 8.15 -5.86 -19.56
CA PRO A 431 9.36 -6.27 -20.25
C PRO A 431 10.58 -5.46 -19.78
N ALA A 432 11.75 -6.11 -19.69
CA ALA A 432 13.00 -5.43 -19.34
C ALA A 432 13.36 -4.28 -20.32
N THR A 433 12.87 -4.33 -21.57
CA THR A 433 13.08 -3.30 -22.60
C THR A 433 12.39 -1.97 -22.27
N ASP A 434 11.33 -2.02 -21.46
CA ASP A 434 10.53 -0.86 -21.09
C ASP A 434 10.99 -0.29 -19.73
N ALA A 435 11.99 -0.92 -19.12
CA ALA A 435 12.49 -0.52 -17.82
C ALA A 435 13.31 0.77 -17.90
N PRO A 436 13.18 1.67 -16.91
CA PRO A 436 14.07 2.81 -16.76
C PRO A 436 15.53 2.37 -16.58
N SER A 437 16.47 3.30 -16.80
CA SER A 437 17.88 3.06 -16.53
C SER A 437 18.09 2.72 -15.06
N ALA A 438 18.68 1.57 -14.78
CA ALA A 438 19.06 1.18 -13.43
C ALA A 438 20.41 1.79 -13.05
N GLY A 439 20.50 2.37 -11.86
CA GLY A 439 21.76 2.86 -11.28
C GLY A 439 22.30 1.94 -10.18
N PRO A 440 23.53 2.20 -9.71
CA PRO A 440 24.07 1.55 -8.52
C PRO A 440 23.29 1.92 -7.25
N LEU A 441 23.11 0.96 -6.34
CA LEU A 441 22.40 1.21 -5.08
C LEU A 441 23.07 2.29 -4.21
N GLY A 442 24.40 2.34 -4.20
CA GLY A 442 25.14 3.37 -3.44
C GLY A 442 24.82 4.81 -3.88
N GLU A 443 24.61 5.02 -5.20
CA GLU A 443 24.21 6.32 -5.74
C GLU A 443 22.78 6.68 -5.34
N ALA A 444 21.85 5.70 -5.35
CA ALA A 444 20.50 5.88 -4.84
C ALA A 444 20.51 6.32 -3.37
N VAL A 445 21.24 5.62 -2.50
CA VAL A 445 21.36 5.97 -1.08
C VAL A 445 21.90 7.39 -0.88
N ARG A 446 22.97 7.78 -1.60
CA ARG A 446 23.47 9.17 -1.55
C ARG A 446 22.43 10.19 -1.98
N HIS A 447 21.70 9.90 -3.05
CA HIS A 447 20.65 10.78 -3.54
C HIS A 447 19.56 10.98 -2.48
N PHE A 448 19.08 9.90 -1.86
CA PHE A 448 18.07 9.99 -0.80
C PHE A 448 18.57 10.68 0.46
N SER A 449 19.84 10.51 0.85
CA SER A 449 20.42 11.29 1.94
C SER A 449 20.39 12.80 1.64
N ALA A 450 20.67 13.22 0.40
CA ALA A 450 20.58 14.62 0.00
C ALA A 450 19.13 15.13 -0.04
N VAL A 451 18.19 14.30 -0.51
CA VAL A 451 16.75 14.62 -0.49
C VAL A 451 16.26 14.81 0.94
N ARG A 452 16.62 13.89 1.85
CA ARG A 452 16.31 13.99 3.28
C ARG A 452 16.81 15.29 3.87
N ALA A 453 18.10 15.60 3.71
CA ALA A 453 18.69 16.82 4.26
C ALA A 453 17.95 18.08 3.80
N ARG A 454 17.57 18.15 2.52
CA ARG A 454 16.77 19.26 1.99
C ARG A 454 15.36 19.31 2.61
N THR A 455 14.69 18.17 2.73
CA THR A 455 13.33 18.09 3.26
C THR A 455 13.28 18.45 4.74
N VAL A 456 14.21 17.93 5.55
CA VAL A 456 14.33 18.27 6.98
C VAL A 456 14.59 19.77 7.17
N ALA A 457 15.51 20.36 6.40
CA ALA A 457 15.75 21.81 6.44
C ALA A 457 14.49 22.61 6.08
N THR A 458 13.77 22.18 5.04
CA THR A 458 12.52 22.84 4.61
C THR A 458 11.42 22.72 5.66
N ALA A 459 11.29 21.56 6.31
CA ALA A 459 10.33 21.33 7.38
C ALA A 459 10.62 22.24 8.59
N ALA A 460 11.88 22.36 8.98
CA ALA A 460 12.32 23.26 10.05
C ALA A 460 12.02 24.74 9.73
N GLU A 461 12.30 25.19 8.51
CA GLU A 461 11.96 26.55 8.06
C GLU A 461 10.44 26.80 8.06
N ALA A 462 9.65 25.84 7.60
CA ALA A 462 8.20 25.92 7.61
C ALA A 462 7.69 26.06 9.05
N ARG A 463 8.12 25.17 9.96
CA ARG A 463 7.75 25.20 11.39
C ARG A 463 8.10 26.54 12.03
N ALA A 464 9.31 27.05 11.78
CA ALA A 464 9.75 28.36 12.27
C ALA A 464 8.87 29.51 11.75
N ARG A 465 8.32 29.42 10.54
CA ARG A 465 7.41 30.42 9.97
C ARG A 465 6.01 30.38 10.59
N TRP A 466 5.49 29.19 10.87
CA TRP A 466 4.18 29.00 11.51
C TRP A 466 4.18 29.45 12.98
N LEU A 467 5.30 29.27 13.68
CA LEU A 467 5.47 29.67 15.09
C LEU A 467 5.79 31.17 15.28
N ARG A 468 5.95 31.96 14.22
CA ARG A 468 6.10 33.42 14.35
C ARG A 468 4.77 34.03 14.79
N PRO A 469 4.75 34.87 15.85
CA PRO A 469 3.56 35.63 16.19
C PRO A 469 3.12 36.46 14.99
N ARG A 470 1.86 36.32 14.58
CA ARG A 470 1.23 37.27 13.66
C ARG A 470 1.03 38.58 14.42
N PHE A 471 1.99 39.49 14.31
CA PHE A 471 1.87 40.86 14.81
C PHE A 471 0.98 41.72 13.92
#